data_AF-F8LCM7-F1
#
_entry.id   AF-F8LCM7-F1
#
_cell.length_a   1.000
_cell.length_b   1.000
_cell.length_c   1.000
_cell.angle_alpha   90.00
_cell.angle_beta   90.00
_cell.angle_gamma   90.00
#
_symmetry.space_group_name_H-M   'P 1'
#
loop_
_entity.id
_entity.type
_entity.pdbx_description
1 polymer ?
#
loop_
_entity_poly.entity_id
_entity_poly.type
_entity_poly.pdbx_seq_one_letter_code
_entity_poly.pdbx_strand_id
1 'polypeptide(L)'
;MYPSRKQNYPLLYSFKQEIELEKNSPENRPYTYMRPSIMYYRIVFLTIGAVYFILAFILMSKSLNWTCSLLFGSSVAVKTPLLMICGAVSTISIYYGLFISTERETVKMAVSKAKKKLNRLIGRKFSFYMFTSLFHDEQSDALYHQWSKVFDKLDSLQIECIHLVDRIVKSESLEEHQKEELLNQAIIELRFKLESTIDTFEQKYLPILK
;
A
#
# COMPACT_ATOMS: atom_id res chain seq x y z
N MET A 1 34.94 40.12 10.08
CA MET A 1 34.18 39.23 9.18
C MET A 1 34.55 37.80 9.53
N TYR A 2 33.66 37.05 10.20
CA TYR A 2 33.92 35.65 10.50
C TYR A 2 33.77 34.84 9.20
N PRO A 3 34.75 34.01 8.80
CA PRO A 3 34.58 33.12 7.67
C PRO A 3 33.37 32.22 7.93
N SER A 4 32.52 32.04 6.91
CA SER A 4 31.33 31.21 7.04
C SER A 4 31.74 29.79 7.46
N ARG A 5 31.03 29.18 8.42
CA ARG A 5 31.30 27.82 8.96
C ARG A 5 31.48 26.73 7.88
N LYS A 6 31.08 26.99 6.63
CA LYS A 6 31.22 26.08 5.49
C LYS A 6 32.66 25.91 4.99
N GLN A 7 33.58 26.83 5.28
CA GLN A 7 34.94 26.80 4.72
C GLN A 7 35.94 25.91 5.48
N ASN A 8 35.68 25.57 6.74
CA ASN A 8 36.69 24.91 7.57
C ASN A 8 36.74 23.38 7.40
N TYR A 9 35.70 22.74 6.86
CA TYR A 9 35.64 21.29 6.70
C TYR A 9 34.83 20.88 5.45
N PRO A 10 35.37 21.09 4.24
CA PRO A 10 34.67 20.78 2.99
C PRO A 10 34.31 19.28 2.87
N LEU A 11 35.18 18.38 3.34
CA LEU A 11 34.96 16.94 3.37
C LEU A 11 33.85 16.51 4.35
N LEU A 12 33.74 17.18 5.51
CA LEU A 12 32.69 16.89 6.48
C LEU A 12 31.33 17.37 5.96
N TYR A 13 31.32 18.46 5.20
CA TYR A 13 30.11 18.99 4.59
C TYR A 13 29.62 18.11 3.44
N SER A 14 30.52 17.64 2.57
CA SER A 14 30.15 16.67 1.52
C SER A 14 29.67 15.35 2.09
N PHE A 15 30.32 14.83 3.14
CA PHE A 15 29.88 13.61 3.83
C PHE A 15 28.51 13.79 4.51
N LYS A 16 28.25 14.95 5.14
CA LYS A 16 26.91 15.27 5.67
C LYS A 16 25.85 15.39 4.58
N GLN A 17 26.20 15.96 3.43
CA GLN A 17 25.30 16.02 2.27
C GLN A 17 25.04 14.63 1.68
N GLU A 18 26.04 13.74 1.63
CA GLU A 18 25.87 12.35 1.21
C GLU A 18 24.93 11.60 2.17
N ILE A 19 25.12 11.76 3.48
CA ILE A 19 24.20 11.20 4.49
C ILE A 19 22.80 11.80 4.38
N GLU A 20 22.67 13.10 4.14
CA GLU A 20 21.37 13.76 3.94
C GLU A 20 20.71 13.33 2.62
N LEU A 21 21.49 13.09 1.56
CA LEU A 21 21.02 12.57 0.28
C LEU A 21 20.60 11.11 0.41
N GLU A 22 21.33 10.29 1.16
CA GLU A 22 20.93 8.91 1.52
C GLU A 22 19.66 8.92 2.37
N LYS A 23 19.54 9.82 3.36
CA LYS A 23 18.31 9.97 4.17
C LYS A 23 17.11 10.42 3.33
N ASN A 24 17.35 11.24 2.32
CA ASN A 24 16.31 11.75 1.43
C ASN A 24 16.05 10.86 0.22
N SER A 25 16.86 9.84 0.00
CA SER A 25 16.62 8.84 -1.04
C SER A 25 15.26 8.17 -0.76
N PRO A 26 14.35 8.09 -1.74
CA PRO A 26 13.01 7.52 -1.54
C PRO A 26 13.03 6.10 -0.97
N GLU A 27 14.15 5.38 -1.16
CA GLU A 27 14.44 4.04 -0.67
C GLU A 27 14.67 3.97 0.86
N ASN A 28 15.12 5.05 1.51
CA ASN A 28 15.45 5.07 2.95
C ASN A 28 14.40 5.75 3.83
N ARG A 29 13.20 6.04 3.29
CA ARG A 29 12.14 6.66 4.09
C ARG A 29 11.66 5.69 5.18
N PRO A 30 11.64 6.11 6.46
CA PRO A 30 11.19 5.28 7.56
C PRO A 30 9.70 4.95 7.40
N TYR A 31 9.25 3.84 7.99
CA TYR A 31 7.84 3.43 7.92
C TYR A 31 6.89 4.47 8.54
N THR A 32 7.40 5.28 9.48
CA THR A 32 6.69 6.37 10.13
C THR A 32 6.29 7.50 9.18
N TYR A 33 6.90 7.61 7.99
CA TYR A 33 6.53 8.63 7.00
C TYR A 33 5.04 8.55 6.58
N MET A 34 4.46 7.35 6.55
CA MET A 34 3.05 7.14 6.17
C MET A 34 2.08 7.25 7.35
N ARG A 35 2.58 7.27 8.59
CA ARG A 35 1.77 7.33 9.82
C ARG A 35 0.71 8.44 9.82
N PRO A 36 1.00 9.70 9.46
CA PRO A 36 -0.04 10.76 9.46
C PRO A 36 -1.12 10.52 8.41
N SER A 37 -0.74 10.07 7.21
CA SER A 37 -1.69 9.76 6.14
C SER A 37 -2.63 8.61 6.54
N ILE A 38 -2.07 7.54 7.11
CA ILE A 38 -2.83 6.37 7.55
C ILE A 38 -3.73 6.71 8.74
N MET A 39 -3.25 7.54 9.67
CA MET A 39 -4.07 8.05 10.77
C MET A 39 -5.24 8.90 10.27
N TYR A 40 -5.02 9.73 9.24
CA TYR A 40 -6.09 10.46 8.57
C TYR A 40 -7.13 9.52 7.96
N TYR A 41 -6.70 8.51 7.17
CA TYR A 41 -7.63 7.51 6.61
C TYR A 41 -8.41 6.78 7.70
N ARG A 42 -7.74 6.39 8.78
CA ARG A 42 -8.37 5.75 9.95
C ARG A 42 -9.49 6.62 10.52
N ILE A 43 -9.23 7.90 10.75
CA ILE A 43 -10.22 8.85 11.26
C ILE A 43 -11.38 9.01 10.28
N VAL A 44 -11.09 9.13 8.98
CA VAL A 44 -12.13 9.26 7.94
C VAL A 44 -13.03 8.03 7.92
N PHE A 45 -12.47 6.82 7.90
CA PHE A 45 -13.26 5.59 7.91
C PHE A 45 -14.09 5.43 9.18
N LEU A 46 -13.54 5.76 10.35
CA LEU A 46 -14.29 5.74 11.61
C LEU A 46 -15.43 6.77 11.61
N THR A 47 -15.17 7.97 11.09
CA THR A 47 -16.19 9.04 11.00
C THR A 47 -17.32 8.66 10.05
N ILE A 48 -16.99 8.14 8.86
CA ILE A 48 -17.97 7.61 7.91
C ILE A 48 -18.78 6.49 8.57
N GLY A 49 -18.10 5.56 9.23
CA GLY A 49 -18.72 4.46 9.96
C GLY A 49 -19.75 4.94 11.00
N ALA A 50 -19.38 5.95 11.80
CA ALA A 50 -20.24 6.56 12.80
C ALA A 50 -21.43 7.29 12.19
N VAL A 51 -21.23 8.04 11.10
CA VAL A 51 -22.31 8.75 10.39
C VAL A 51 -23.35 7.75 9.85
N TYR A 52 -22.91 6.68 9.19
CA TYR A 52 -23.82 5.65 8.68
C TYR A 52 -24.49 4.83 9.79
N PHE A 53 -23.82 4.66 10.93
CA PHE A 53 -24.42 4.04 12.11
C PHE A 53 -25.56 4.91 12.67
N ILE A 54 -25.33 6.22 12.81
CA ILE A 54 -26.34 7.18 13.27
C ILE A 54 -27.51 7.21 12.28
N LEU A 55 -27.24 7.24 10.97
CA LEU A 55 -28.29 7.17 9.93
C LEU A 55 -29.10 5.88 10.03
N ALA A 56 -28.46 4.72 10.20
CA ALA A 56 -29.14 3.45 10.41
C ALA A 56 -30.01 3.48 11.68
N PHE A 57 -29.51 4.06 12.77
CA PHE A 57 -30.27 4.22 14.02
C PHE A 57 -31.48 5.15 13.87
N ILE A 58 -31.33 6.27 13.15
CA ILE A 58 -32.44 7.18 12.84
C ILE A 58 -33.49 6.48 11.97
N LEU A 59 -33.05 5.76 10.93
CA LEU A 59 -33.93 4.98 10.07
C LEU A 59 -34.69 3.94 10.89
N MET A 60 -34.03 3.22 11.79
CA MET A 60 -34.66 2.25 12.68
C MET A 60 -35.68 2.90 13.61
N SER A 61 -35.33 4.03 14.24
CA SER A 61 -36.13 4.70 15.28
C SER A 61 -37.34 5.47 14.74
N LYS A 62 -37.30 5.96 13.50
CA LYS A 62 -38.43 6.67 12.90
C LYS A 62 -39.51 5.68 12.42
N SER A 63 -40.74 5.88 12.85
CA SER A 63 -41.89 5.07 12.42
C SER A 63 -42.16 5.26 10.92
N LEU A 64 -42.75 4.23 10.29
CA LEU A 64 -43.00 4.10 8.85
C LEU A 64 -43.72 5.29 8.18
N ASN A 65 -44.33 6.17 8.98
CA ASN A 65 -45.23 7.21 8.52
C ASN A 65 -44.53 8.55 8.21
N TRP A 66 -43.27 8.75 8.59
CA TRP A 66 -42.70 10.11 8.61
C TRP A 66 -42.03 10.59 7.33
N THR A 67 -41.70 9.72 6.35
CA THR A 67 -40.76 10.16 5.29
C THR A 67 -41.04 9.69 3.87
N CYS A 68 -42.05 8.85 3.61
CA CYS A 68 -42.35 8.40 2.23
C CYS A 68 -43.84 8.26 1.89
N SER A 69 -44.76 8.80 2.69
CA SER A 69 -46.20 8.78 2.34
C SER A 69 -46.53 9.51 1.03
N LEU A 70 -45.65 10.39 0.54
CA LEU A 70 -45.87 11.20 -0.66
C LEU A 70 -45.20 10.68 -1.94
N LEU A 71 -44.22 9.76 -1.86
CA LEU A 71 -43.48 9.28 -3.04
C LEU A 71 -43.48 7.76 -3.22
N PHE A 72 -43.61 6.98 -2.14
CA PHE A 72 -43.57 5.53 -2.21
C PHE A 72 -44.58 4.94 -1.21
N GLY A 73 -45.78 4.64 -1.71
CA GLY A 73 -46.79 3.92 -0.95
C GLY A 73 -46.20 2.64 -0.33
N SER A 74 -46.47 2.42 0.96
CA SER A 74 -45.96 1.29 1.77
C SER A 74 -44.43 1.23 1.90
N SER A 75 -43.90 2.00 2.85
CA SER A 75 -42.49 2.35 3.06
C SER A 75 -41.57 1.25 3.63
N VAL A 76 -42.06 0.02 3.88
CA VAL A 76 -41.24 -1.09 4.43
C VAL A 76 -40.22 -1.60 3.40
N ALA A 77 -40.64 -1.77 2.15
CA ALA A 77 -39.82 -2.36 1.09
C ALA A 77 -38.59 -1.53 0.72
N VAL A 78 -38.62 -0.21 0.94
CA VAL A 78 -37.50 0.71 0.70
C VAL A 78 -36.68 0.96 1.97
N LYS A 79 -37.33 0.97 3.13
CA LYS A 79 -36.66 1.19 4.43
C LYS A 79 -35.67 0.07 4.77
N THR A 80 -36.07 -1.18 4.55
CA THR A 80 -35.23 -2.36 4.86
C THR A 80 -33.93 -2.41 4.05
N PRO A 81 -33.92 -2.29 2.70
CA PRO A 81 -32.67 -2.27 1.95
C PRO A 81 -31.80 -1.06 2.28
N LEU A 82 -32.39 0.12 2.51
CA LEU A 82 -31.63 1.30 2.91
C LEU A 82 -30.94 1.10 4.28
N LEU A 83 -31.66 0.51 5.25
CA LEU A 83 -31.11 0.15 6.55
C LEU A 83 -29.97 -0.88 6.42
N MET A 84 -30.14 -1.91 5.59
CA MET A 84 -29.10 -2.91 5.33
C MET A 84 -27.85 -2.29 4.68
N ILE A 85 -28.02 -1.38 3.72
CA ILE A 85 -26.91 -0.67 3.08
C ILE A 85 -26.20 0.21 4.11
N CYS A 86 -26.91 1.03 4.90
CA CYS A 86 -26.31 1.86 5.92
C CYS A 86 -25.58 1.02 6.98
N GLY A 87 -26.18 -0.08 7.43
CA GLY A 87 -25.56 -1.03 8.35
C GLY A 87 -24.28 -1.63 7.78
N ALA A 88 -24.34 -2.19 6.56
CA ALA A 88 -23.19 -2.78 5.90
C ALA A 88 -22.04 -1.77 5.70
N VAL A 89 -22.34 -0.58 5.19
CA VAL A 89 -21.34 0.50 5.00
C VAL A 89 -20.73 0.90 6.33
N SER A 90 -21.54 1.02 7.39
CA SER A 90 -21.05 1.34 8.73
C SER A 90 -20.10 0.26 9.26
N THR A 91 -20.53 -1.01 9.24
CA THR A 91 -19.72 -2.14 9.72
C THR A 91 -18.41 -2.26 8.95
N ILE A 92 -18.46 -2.18 7.62
CA ILE A 92 -17.27 -2.25 6.76
C ILE A 92 -16.33 -1.08 7.06
N SER A 93 -16.85 0.14 7.18
CA SER A 93 -16.03 1.34 7.43
C SER A 93 -15.37 1.29 8.80
N ILE A 94 -16.10 0.87 9.84
CA ILE A 94 -15.54 0.69 11.19
C ILE A 94 -14.49 -0.41 11.19
N TYR A 95 -14.76 -1.54 10.52
CA TYR A 95 -13.81 -2.63 10.37
C TYR A 95 -12.49 -2.13 9.75
N TYR A 96 -12.55 -1.45 8.60
CA TYR A 96 -11.34 -0.88 7.99
C TYR A 96 -10.65 0.15 8.89
N GLY A 97 -11.39 1.02 9.57
CA GLY A 97 -10.82 1.99 10.52
C GLY A 97 -10.13 1.34 11.73
N LEU A 98 -10.61 0.19 12.21
CA LEU A 98 -10.00 -0.49 13.35
C LEU A 98 -8.79 -1.33 12.95
N PHE A 99 -8.83 -1.99 11.78
CA PHE A 99 -7.81 -2.94 11.36
C PHE A 99 -6.71 -2.34 10.47
N ILE A 100 -6.80 -1.06 10.08
CA ILE A 100 -5.73 -0.39 9.36
C ILE A 100 -4.50 -0.19 10.27
N SER A 101 -3.37 -0.77 9.86
CA SER A 101 -2.08 -0.68 10.57
C SER A 101 -1.05 -0.05 9.64
N THR A 102 -0.28 0.90 10.17
CA THR A 102 0.73 1.66 9.42
C THR A 102 1.77 0.73 8.81
N GLU A 103 2.18 -0.26 9.60
CA GLU A 103 3.23 -1.21 9.27
C GLU A 103 2.78 -2.11 8.11
N ARG A 104 1.57 -2.68 8.19
CA ARG A 104 1.00 -3.55 7.15
C ARG A 104 0.76 -2.80 5.84
N GLU A 105 0.21 -1.58 5.91
CA GLU A 105 -0.05 -0.79 4.69
C GLU A 105 1.25 -0.33 4.01
N THR A 106 2.31 -0.08 4.78
CA THR A 106 3.62 0.26 4.21
C THR A 106 4.19 -0.91 3.40
N VAL A 107 4.08 -2.14 3.92
CA VAL A 107 4.47 -3.37 3.20
C VAL A 107 3.65 -3.53 1.91
N LYS A 108 2.32 -3.46 2.00
CA LYS A 108 1.43 -3.55 0.82
C LYS A 108 1.76 -2.49 -0.23
N MET A 109 2.05 -1.27 0.19
CA MET A 109 2.38 -0.18 -0.74
C MET A 109 3.72 -0.43 -1.45
N ALA A 110 4.74 -0.92 -0.75
CA ALA A 110 6.03 -1.27 -1.36
C ALA A 110 5.85 -2.36 -2.43
N VAL A 111 5.10 -3.43 -2.11
CA VAL A 111 4.81 -4.51 -3.05
C VAL A 111 3.93 -4.04 -4.21
N SER A 112 2.92 -3.20 -3.96
CA SER A 112 2.08 -2.63 -5.02
C SER A 112 2.90 -1.79 -6.00
N LYS A 113 3.87 -1.01 -5.52
CA LYS A 113 4.80 -0.26 -6.38
C LYS A 113 5.67 -1.21 -7.22
N ALA A 114 6.21 -2.27 -6.60
CA ALA A 114 7.00 -3.28 -7.29
C ALA A 114 6.18 -3.97 -8.40
N LYS A 115 4.94 -4.41 -8.09
CA LYS A 115 3.99 -4.98 -9.06
C LYS A 115 3.68 -4.01 -10.21
N LYS A 116 3.45 -2.73 -9.91
CA LYS A 116 3.25 -1.69 -10.94
C LYS A 116 4.49 -1.50 -11.82
N LYS A 117 5.70 -1.54 -11.25
CA LYS A 117 6.97 -1.49 -12.01
C LYS A 117 7.06 -2.70 -12.95
N LEU A 118 6.81 -3.90 -12.45
CA LEU A 118 6.81 -5.15 -13.23
C LEU A 118 5.79 -5.11 -14.38
N ASN A 119 4.55 -4.69 -14.11
CA ASN A 119 3.52 -4.57 -15.15
C ASN A 119 3.87 -3.54 -16.22
N ARG A 120 4.53 -2.43 -15.83
CA ARG A 120 5.02 -1.44 -16.81
C ARG A 120 6.11 -2.02 -17.70
N LEU A 121 7.02 -2.83 -17.17
CA LEU A 121 8.07 -3.48 -17.94
C LEU A 121 7.49 -4.39 -19.03
N ILE A 122 6.48 -5.18 -18.68
CA ILE A 122 5.81 -6.08 -19.63
C ILE A 122 4.93 -5.31 -20.60
N GLY A 123 4.17 -4.32 -20.12
CA GLY A 123 3.34 -3.49 -21.00
C GLY A 123 4.15 -2.78 -22.08
N ARG A 124 5.36 -2.28 -21.74
CA ARG A 124 6.30 -1.71 -22.73
C ARG A 124 6.71 -2.72 -23.78
N LYS A 125 7.02 -3.95 -23.39
CA LYS A 125 7.41 -5.01 -24.33
C LYS A 125 6.24 -5.46 -25.19
N PHE A 126 5.07 -5.70 -24.60
CA PHE A 126 3.88 -6.11 -25.33
C PHE A 126 3.47 -5.06 -26.36
N SER A 127 3.56 -3.77 -26.01
CA SER A 127 3.34 -2.67 -26.94
C SER A 127 4.37 -2.65 -28.09
N PHE A 128 5.64 -2.97 -27.82
CA PHE A 128 6.68 -3.08 -28.84
C PHE A 128 6.45 -4.27 -29.77
N TYR A 129 6.11 -5.44 -29.23
CA TYR A 129 5.83 -6.66 -30.00
C TYR A 129 4.56 -6.54 -30.85
N MET A 130 3.49 -5.93 -30.32
CA MET A 130 2.29 -5.61 -31.10
C MET A 130 2.58 -4.68 -32.27
N PHE A 131 3.53 -3.74 -32.11
CA PHE A 131 3.92 -2.81 -33.17
C PHE A 131 4.78 -3.48 -34.26
N THR A 132 5.63 -4.45 -33.91
CA THR A 132 6.57 -5.05 -34.85
C THR A 132 6.02 -6.24 -35.63
N SER A 133 4.82 -6.75 -35.33
CA SER A 133 4.16 -7.90 -36.00
C SER A 133 4.99 -9.21 -36.06
N LEU A 134 6.15 -9.23 -35.41
CA LEU A 134 7.13 -10.31 -35.47
C LEU A 134 6.85 -11.34 -34.36
N PHE A 135 6.11 -12.40 -34.73
CA PHE A 135 6.14 -13.76 -34.13
C PHE A 135 5.62 -13.93 -32.67
N HIS A 136 4.54 -14.69 -32.45
CA HIS A 136 4.39 -16.16 -32.23
C HIS A 136 4.11 -16.50 -30.74
N ASP A 137 3.01 -17.22 -30.52
CA ASP A 137 2.37 -17.53 -29.21
C ASP A 137 3.33 -18.07 -28.13
N GLU A 138 4.33 -18.88 -28.49
CA GLU A 138 5.16 -19.57 -27.49
C GLU A 138 6.08 -18.65 -26.66
N GLN A 139 6.66 -17.60 -27.27
CA GLN A 139 7.54 -16.69 -26.53
C GLN A 139 6.74 -15.74 -25.62
N SER A 140 5.54 -15.34 -26.04
CA SER A 140 4.63 -14.57 -25.20
C SER A 140 4.14 -15.41 -24.01
N ASP A 141 3.82 -16.68 -24.23
CA ASP A 141 3.37 -17.58 -23.17
C ASP A 141 4.48 -17.86 -22.15
N ALA A 142 5.71 -18.08 -22.63
CA ALA A 142 6.86 -18.25 -21.75
C ALA A 142 7.12 -16.99 -20.91
N LEU A 143 7.05 -15.79 -21.50
CA LEU A 143 7.22 -14.52 -20.80
C LEU A 143 6.10 -14.29 -19.78
N TYR A 144 4.85 -14.58 -20.15
CA TYR A 144 3.69 -14.46 -19.28
C TYR A 144 3.79 -15.41 -18.08
N HIS A 145 4.22 -16.65 -18.32
CA HIS A 145 4.43 -17.63 -17.26
C HIS A 145 5.56 -17.22 -16.31
N GLN A 146 6.67 -16.67 -16.83
CA GLN A 146 7.74 -16.13 -15.97
C GLN A 146 7.28 -14.90 -15.20
N TRP A 147 6.49 -14.03 -15.82
CA TRP A 147 5.88 -12.90 -15.12
C TRP A 147 4.98 -13.35 -13.98
N SER A 148 4.08 -14.30 -14.23
CA SER A 148 3.18 -14.84 -13.21
C SER A 148 3.98 -15.39 -12.03
N LYS A 149 5.03 -16.17 -12.29
CA LYS A 149 5.94 -16.68 -11.24
C LYS A 149 6.58 -15.57 -10.42
N VAL A 150 7.02 -14.50 -11.07
CA VAL A 150 7.59 -13.34 -10.36
C VAL A 150 6.52 -12.64 -9.55
N PHE A 151 5.32 -12.47 -10.09
CA PHE A 151 4.20 -11.86 -9.40
C PHE A 151 3.81 -12.64 -8.13
N ASP A 152 3.72 -13.97 -8.24
CA ASP A 152 3.48 -14.88 -7.11
C ASP A 152 4.59 -14.77 -6.06
N LYS A 153 5.85 -14.63 -6.50
CA LYS A 153 6.99 -14.39 -5.61
C LYS A 153 6.91 -13.05 -4.89
N LEU A 154 6.43 -11.98 -5.55
CA LEU A 154 6.19 -10.70 -4.87
C LEU A 154 5.10 -10.83 -3.81
N ASP A 155 4.06 -11.64 -4.07
CA ASP A 155 3.01 -11.93 -3.08
C ASP A 155 3.52 -12.76 -1.91
N SER A 156 4.37 -13.77 -2.15
CA SER A 156 4.97 -14.54 -1.06
C SER A 156 5.84 -13.65 -0.16
N LEU A 157 6.63 -12.75 -0.75
CA LEU A 157 7.43 -11.77 0.00
C LEU A 157 6.55 -10.80 0.81
N GLN A 158 5.40 -10.40 0.27
CA GLN A 158 4.43 -9.58 1.00
C GLN A 158 3.93 -10.31 2.25
N ILE A 159 3.51 -11.58 2.10
CA ILE A 159 2.96 -12.38 3.20
C ILE A 159 4.02 -12.60 4.28
N GLU A 160 5.24 -12.97 3.87
CA GLU A 160 6.37 -13.18 4.79
C GLU A 160 6.67 -11.91 5.61
N CYS A 161 6.75 -10.76 4.93
CA CYS A 161 7.04 -9.49 5.60
C CYS A 161 5.90 -9.06 6.53
N ILE A 162 4.63 -9.24 6.13
CA ILE A 162 3.47 -8.96 7.01
C ILE A 162 3.55 -9.83 8.27
N HIS A 163 3.84 -11.12 8.14
CA HIS A 163 3.97 -12.01 9.28
C HIS A 163 5.12 -11.60 10.21
N LEU A 164 6.26 -11.18 9.66
CA LEU A 164 7.40 -10.68 10.43
C LEU A 164 7.07 -9.38 11.18
N VAL A 165 6.45 -8.42 10.48
CA VAL A 165 5.96 -7.16 11.07
C VAL A 165 4.98 -7.42 12.21
N ASP A 166 4.02 -8.32 12.01
CA ASP A 166 3.04 -8.69 13.04
C ASP A 166 3.70 -9.26 14.29
N ARG A 167 4.75 -10.08 14.12
CA ARG A 167 5.53 -10.63 15.25
C ARG A 167 6.29 -9.55 16.00
N ILE A 168 6.91 -8.60 15.30
CA ILE A 168 7.62 -7.46 15.92
C ILE A 168 6.66 -6.62 16.76
N VAL A 169 5.49 -6.27 16.19
CA VAL A 169 4.49 -5.44 16.87
C VAL A 169 3.95 -6.13 18.12
N LYS A 170 3.63 -7.43 18.03
CA LYS A 170 3.08 -8.24 19.13
C LYS A 170 4.11 -8.66 20.19
N SER A 171 5.40 -8.48 19.94
CA SER A 171 6.43 -8.91 20.90
C SER A 171 6.37 -8.08 22.17
N GLU A 172 6.17 -8.72 23.32
CA GLU A 172 6.16 -8.04 24.63
C GLU A 172 7.57 -7.77 25.16
N SER A 173 8.56 -8.52 24.70
CA SER A 173 9.96 -8.43 25.13
C SER A 173 10.74 -7.25 24.54
N LEU A 174 10.18 -6.56 23.54
CA LEU A 174 10.87 -5.49 22.81
C LEU A 174 10.36 -4.13 23.26
N GLU A 175 11.28 -3.21 23.49
CA GLU A 175 10.95 -1.80 23.73
C GLU A 175 10.43 -1.12 22.45
N GLU A 176 9.67 -0.03 22.57
CA GLU A 176 9.06 0.66 21.43
C GLU A 176 10.10 1.15 20.42
N HIS A 177 11.25 1.67 20.88
CA HIS A 177 12.36 2.07 20.02
C HIS A 177 12.93 0.88 19.23
N GLN A 178 13.10 -0.28 19.88
CA GLN A 178 13.62 -1.49 19.22
C GLN A 178 12.63 -2.02 18.18
N LYS A 179 11.32 -1.95 18.47
CA LYS A 179 10.29 -2.28 17.48
C LYS A 179 10.37 -1.37 16.27
N GLU A 180 10.52 -0.06 16.48
CA GLU A 180 10.63 0.91 15.39
C GLU A 180 11.84 0.61 14.49
N GLU A 181 13.00 0.31 15.09
CA GLU A 181 14.22 -0.05 14.36
C GLU A 181 14.04 -1.34 13.54
N LEU A 182 13.52 -2.40 14.15
CA LEU A 182 13.29 -3.69 13.46
C LEU A 182 12.25 -3.57 12.34
N LEU A 183 11.21 -2.76 12.52
CA LEU A 183 10.21 -2.50 11.47
C LEU A 183 10.82 -1.75 10.28
N ASN A 184 11.67 -0.75 10.53
CA ASN A 184 12.40 -0.06 9.47
C ASN A 184 13.32 -1.02 8.71
N GLN A 185 14.09 -1.84 9.42
CA GLN A 185 14.98 -2.84 8.81
C GLN A 185 14.19 -3.84 7.95
N ALA A 186 13.07 -4.37 8.46
CA ALA A 186 12.21 -5.29 7.72
C ALA A 186 11.69 -4.70 6.40
N ILE A 187 11.32 -3.41 6.40
CA ILE A 187 10.82 -2.73 5.21
C ILE A 187 11.95 -2.46 4.21
N ILE A 188 13.14 -2.11 4.68
CA ILE A 188 14.32 -1.94 3.82
C ILE A 188 14.69 -3.28 3.16
N GLU A 189 14.75 -4.35 3.95
CA GLU A 189 15.03 -5.70 3.45
C GLU A 189 14.00 -6.14 2.40
N LEU A 190 12.71 -5.90 2.66
CA LEU A 190 11.66 -6.17 1.69
C LEU A 190 11.89 -5.41 0.38
N ARG A 191 12.17 -4.10 0.44
CA ARG A 191 12.41 -3.29 -0.77
C ARG A 191 13.58 -3.85 -1.59
N PHE A 192 14.68 -4.16 -0.93
CA PHE A 192 15.84 -4.77 -1.57
C PHE A 192 15.50 -6.11 -2.24
N LYS A 193 14.76 -7.00 -1.55
CA LYS A 193 14.29 -8.28 -2.11
C LYS A 193 13.37 -8.09 -3.32
N LEU A 194 12.47 -7.10 -3.28
CA LEU A 194 11.56 -6.77 -4.38
C LEU A 194 12.33 -6.24 -5.60
N GLU A 195 13.25 -5.31 -5.39
CA GLU A 195 14.09 -4.74 -6.46
C GLU A 195 14.98 -5.80 -7.08
N SER A 196 15.73 -6.56 -6.27
CA SER A 196 16.55 -7.67 -6.75
C SER A 196 15.74 -8.68 -7.59
N THR A 197 14.50 -8.97 -7.18
CA THR A 197 13.62 -9.88 -7.93
C THR A 197 13.18 -9.29 -9.28
N ILE A 198 12.83 -8.01 -9.32
CA ILE A 198 12.45 -7.32 -10.56
C ILE A 198 13.65 -7.18 -11.50
N ASP A 199 14.81 -6.80 -10.96
CA ASP A 199 16.02 -6.59 -11.75
C ASP A 199 16.53 -7.93 -12.32
N THR A 200 16.42 -9.02 -11.56
CA THR A 200 16.69 -10.37 -12.07
C THR A 200 15.75 -10.73 -13.22
N PHE A 201 14.45 -10.40 -13.11
CA PHE A 201 13.49 -10.62 -14.18
C PHE A 201 13.86 -9.79 -15.43
N GLU A 202 14.23 -8.54 -15.23
CA GLU A 202 14.65 -7.64 -16.30
C GLU A 202 15.93 -8.12 -17.00
N GLN A 203 16.97 -8.45 -16.25
CA GLN A 203 18.23 -8.91 -16.82
C GLN A 203 18.12 -10.26 -17.52
N LYS A 204 17.27 -11.17 -17.03
CA LYS A 204 17.18 -12.54 -17.57
C LYS A 204 16.19 -12.70 -18.71
N TYR A 205 15.07 -11.97 -18.66
CA TYR A 205 13.96 -12.16 -19.60
C TYR A 205 13.70 -10.96 -20.51
N LEU A 206 14.26 -9.79 -20.19
CA LEU A 206 14.22 -8.61 -21.06
C LEU A 206 15.47 -8.34 -21.94
N PRO A 207 16.59 -9.09 -21.91
CA PRO A 207 17.79 -8.76 -22.69
C PRO A 207 17.67 -9.11 -24.19
N ILE A 208 16.57 -9.71 -24.65
CA ILE A 208 16.36 -10.13 -26.06
C ILE A 208 16.21 -8.93 -27.03
N LEU A 209 16.54 -7.71 -26.62
CA LEU A 209 16.30 -6.47 -27.37
C LEU A 209 17.35 -5.38 -27.08
N LYS A 210 18.61 -5.78 -26.91
CA LYS A 210 19.74 -4.88 -27.17
C LYS A 210 20.31 -5.17 -28.55
#